data_AF-A0A0C2FBI0-F1
#
_entry.id   AF-A0A0C2FBI0-F1
#
_cell.length_a   1.000
_cell.length_b   1.000
_cell.length_c   1.000
_cell.angle_alpha   90.00
_cell.angle_beta   90.00
_cell.angle_gamma   90.00
#
_symmetry.space_group_name_H-M   'P 1'
#
loop_
_entity.id
_entity.type
_entity.pdbx_description
1 polymer ?
#
loop_
_entity_poly.entity_id
_entity_poly.type
_entity_poly.pdbx_seq_one_letter_code
_entity_poly.pdbx_strand_id
1 'polypeptide(L)'
;MMWAARVWWTFKVYGHNKVSVLDGGYEAWKRAKKPVTSDVVGMVTFPSLQPGNWTAKPIDKSLLITYEELDKKDANGKSLFQDLSK
;
A
#
# COMPACT_ATOMS: atom_id res chain seq x y z
N MET A 1 7.14 9.50 2.73
CA MET A 1 7.21 8.11 2.19
C MET A 1 6.26 7.14 2.88
N MET A 2 5.81 7.40 4.12
CA MET A 2 4.92 6.50 4.86
C MET A 2 3.61 6.15 4.12
N TRP A 3 3.01 7.10 3.39
CA TRP A 3 1.75 6.89 2.69
C TRP A 3 1.85 5.96 1.47
N ALA A 4 2.94 6.04 0.70
CA ALA A 4 3.12 5.20 -0.50
C ALA A 4 3.26 3.72 -0.13
N ALA A 5 3.99 3.43 0.97
CA ALA A 5 4.11 2.07 1.49
C ALA A 5 2.77 1.48 1.91
N ARG A 6 1.90 2.28 2.55
CA ARG A 6 0.54 1.83 2.92
C ARG A 6 -0.28 1.47 1.68
N VAL A 7 -0.30 2.32 0.66
CA VAL A 7 -1.03 2.04 -0.59
C VAL A 7 -0.47 0.81 -1.32
N TRP A 8 0.85 0.69 -1.41
CA TRP A 8 1.52 -0.49 -1.97
C TRP A 8 1.07 -1.78 -1.26
N TRP A 9 1.08 -1.80 0.06
CA TRP A 9 0.64 -2.95 0.84
C TRP A 9 -0.85 -3.24 0.61
N THR A 10 -1.70 -2.20 0.53
CA THR A 10 -3.14 -2.37 0.31
C THR A 10 -3.41 -3.08 -1.01
N PHE A 11 -2.72 -2.71 -2.09
CA PHE A 11 -2.82 -3.42 -3.37
C PHE A 11 -2.47 -4.90 -3.25
N LYS A 12 -1.40 -5.24 -2.53
CA LYS A 12 -0.98 -6.64 -2.31
C LYS A 12 -2.08 -7.45 -1.62
N VAL A 13 -2.71 -6.88 -0.59
CA VAL A 13 -3.74 -7.57 0.21
C VAL A 13 -5.01 -7.87 -0.57
N TYR A 14 -5.32 -7.05 -1.58
CA TYR A 14 -6.40 -7.31 -2.52
C TYR A 14 -5.94 -8.10 -3.77
N GLY A 15 -4.75 -8.70 -3.73
CA GLY A 15 -4.23 -9.60 -4.76
C GLY A 15 -3.57 -8.92 -5.97
N HIS A 16 -3.33 -7.61 -5.91
CA HIS A 16 -2.65 -6.87 -6.96
C HIS A 16 -1.13 -6.87 -6.74
N ASN A 17 -0.46 -7.88 -7.31
CA ASN A 17 0.97 -8.09 -7.08
C ASN A 17 1.91 -7.22 -7.93
N LYS A 18 1.43 -6.68 -9.06
CA LYS A 18 2.24 -5.89 -10.01
C LYS A 18 2.26 -4.40 -9.62
N VAL A 19 2.72 -4.12 -8.40
CA VAL A 19 2.81 -2.77 -7.83
C VAL A 19 4.20 -2.54 -7.22
N SER A 20 4.74 -1.34 -7.45
CA SER A 20 6.06 -0.93 -6.98
C SER A 20 5.99 0.48 -6.40
N VAL A 21 6.86 0.76 -5.42
CA VAL A 21 7.04 2.12 -4.88
C VAL A 21 8.21 2.77 -5.62
N LEU A 22 8.07 4.05 -5.97
CA LEU A 22 9.15 4.84 -6.55
C LEU A 22 10.19 5.15 -5.47
N ASP A 23 11.39 4.62 -5.63
CA ASP A 23 12.50 4.87 -4.71
C ASP A 23 12.90 6.36 -4.71
N GLY A 24 13.08 6.92 -3.51
CA GLY A 24 13.27 8.36 -3.30
C GLY A 24 12.05 9.25 -3.59
N GLY A 25 10.98 8.69 -4.16
CA GLY A 25 9.70 9.34 -4.45
C GLY A 25 9.77 10.55 -5.38
N TYR A 26 8.72 11.38 -5.34
CA TYR A 26 8.53 12.51 -6.26
C TYR A 26 9.69 13.52 -6.23
N GLU A 27 10.24 13.79 -5.04
CA GLU A 27 11.36 14.74 -4.91
C GLU A 27 12.65 14.22 -5.56
N ALA A 28 12.95 12.93 -5.45
CA ALA A 28 14.10 12.34 -6.15
C ALA A 28 13.90 12.35 -7.66
N TRP A 29 12.68 12.07 -8.14
CA TRP A 29 12.32 12.14 -9.56
C TRP A 29 12.55 13.55 -10.15
N LYS A 30 12.08 14.58 -9.46
CA LYS A 30 12.31 15.99 -9.84
C LYS A 30 13.79 16.35 -9.83
N ARG A 31 14.54 15.98 -8.78
CA ARG A 31 16.00 16.24 -8.70
C ARG A 31 16.76 15.57 -9.84
N ALA A 32 16.33 14.39 -10.27
CA ALA A 32 16.87 13.70 -11.43
C ALA A 32 16.45 14.32 -12.78
N LYS A 33 15.79 15.50 -12.78
CA LYS A 33 15.31 16.24 -13.96
C LYS A 33 14.45 15.38 -14.89
N LYS A 34 13.67 14.45 -14.31
CA LYS A 34 12.74 13.62 -15.08
C LYS A 34 11.46 14.40 -15.42
N PRO A 35 10.74 14.02 -16.49
CA PRO A 35 9.52 14.72 -16.91
C PRO A 35 8.46 14.74 -15.83
N VAL A 36 7.78 15.87 -15.69
CA VAL A 36 6.59 16.09 -14.87
C VAL A 36 5.61 16.93 -15.67
N THR A 37 4.32 16.84 -15.35
CA THR A 37 3.29 17.70 -15.93
C THR A 37 2.48 18.36 -14.81
N SER A 38 2.08 19.61 -15.03
CA SER A 38 1.09 20.34 -14.23
C SER A 38 -0.24 20.46 -14.96
N ASP A 39 -0.38 19.81 -16.13
CA ASP A 39 -1.65 19.73 -16.84
C ASP A 39 -2.65 19.12 -15.87
N VAL A 40 -3.71 19.86 -15.59
CA VAL A 40 -4.85 19.24 -14.95
C VAL A 40 -5.28 18.15 -15.91
N VAL A 41 -5.42 16.91 -15.42
CA VAL A 41 -6.28 15.93 -16.08
C VAL A 41 -7.70 16.45 -15.89
N GLY A 42 -7.99 17.55 -16.56
CA GLY A 42 -9.16 18.38 -16.40
C GLY A 42 -10.33 17.51 -16.74
N MET A 43 -11.29 17.45 -15.81
CA MET A 43 -12.58 16.78 -15.95
C MET A 43 -12.49 15.68 -17.01
N VAL A 44 -11.97 14.52 -16.63
CA VAL A 44 -12.19 13.29 -17.37
C VAL A 44 -13.70 13.11 -17.40
N THR A 45 -14.33 13.80 -18.34
CA THR A 45 -15.72 13.70 -18.67
C THR A 45 -15.86 12.26 -19.09
N PHE A 46 -16.70 11.52 -18.37
CA PHE A 46 -17.26 10.30 -18.92
C PHE A 46 -17.72 10.66 -20.34
N PRO A 47 -17.06 10.13 -21.39
CA PRO A 47 -16.56 8.75 -21.46
C PRO A 47 -15.01 8.54 -21.58
N SER A 48 -14.13 9.53 -21.41
CA SER A 48 -12.71 9.37 -21.80
C SER A 48 -11.86 8.48 -20.88
N LEU A 49 -12.26 8.27 -19.62
CA LEU A 49 -11.70 7.20 -18.77
C LEU A 49 -12.51 5.94 -18.91
N GLN A 50 -11.93 4.93 -19.54
CA GLN A 50 -12.46 3.58 -19.53
C GLN A 50 -12.11 2.93 -18.19
N PRO A 51 -13.08 2.37 -17.46
CA PRO A 51 -12.79 1.57 -16.28
C PRO A 51 -11.77 0.47 -16.60
N GLY A 52 -10.84 0.23 -15.67
CA GLY A 52 -9.96 -0.93 -15.75
C GLY A 52 -10.76 -2.23 -15.59
N ASN A 53 -10.16 -3.35 -15.98
CA ASN A 53 -10.72 -4.69 -15.83
C ASN A 53 -10.28 -5.40 -14.54
N TRP A 54 -9.73 -4.66 -13.57
CA TRP A 54 -9.26 -5.23 -12.32
C TRP A 54 -10.37 -5.22 -11.26
N THR A 55 -10.51 -6.35 -10.57
CA THR A 55 -11.42 -6.52 -9.44
C THR A 55 -10.63 -6.97 -8.21
N ALA A 56 -10.92 -6.38 -7.06
CA ALA A 56 -10.29 -6.75 -5.80
C ALA A 56 -10.63 -8.20 -5.42
N LYS A 57 -9.61 -8.98 -5.04
CA LYS A 57 -9.83 -10.27 -4.39
C LYS A 57 -10.32 -10.06 -2.95
N PRO A 58 -10.90 -11.06 -2.28
CA PRO A 58 -11.07 -11.01 -0.83
C PRO A 58 -9.74 -10.70 -0.14
N ILE A 59 -9.81 -10.05 1.03
CA ILE A 59 -8.64 -9.71 1.83
C ILE A 59 -7.81 -10.96 2.13
N ASP A 60 -6.53 -10.92 1.76
CA ASP A 60 -5.56 -11.94 2.19
C ASP A 60 -5.20 -11.72 3.65
N LYS A 61 -5.79 -12.54 4.53
CA LYS A 61 -5.56 -12.47 5.98
C LYS A 61 -4.14 -12.87 6.38
N SER A 62 -3.38 -13.57 5.53
CA SER A 62 -1.99 -13.95 5.86
C SER A 62 -1.03 -12.76 5.88
N LEU A 63 -1.41 -11.65 5.25
CA LEU A 63 -0.64 -10.41 5.22
C LEU A 63 -1.01 -9.46 6.37
N LEU A 64 -2.02 -9.83 7.16
CA LEU A 64 -2.58 -9.07 8.26
C LEU A 64 -2.36 -9.81 9.58
N ILE A 65 -2.42 -9.05 10.66
CA ILE A 65 -2.52 -9.59 12.00
C ILE A 65 -3.64 -8.85 12.73
N THR A 66 -4.51 -9.58 13.41
CA THR A 66 -5.58 -8.97 14.21
C THR A 66 -5.08 -8.57 15.59
N TYR A 67 -5.89 -7.80 16.31
CA TYR A 67 -5.59 -7.46 17.69
C TYR A 67 -5.52 -8.72 18.58
N GLU A 68 -6.45 -9.65 18.38
CA GLU A 68 -6.54 -10.90 19.15
C GLU A 68 -5.29 -11.77 18.91
N GLU A 69 -4.79 -11.81 17.68
CA GLU A 69 -3.56 -12.52 17.34
C GLU A 69 -2.31 -11.85 17.94
N LEU A 70 -2.28 -10.52 18.00
CA LEU A 70 -1.20 -9.76 18.64
C LEU A 70 -1.15 -9.94 20.17
N ASP A 71 -2.32 -10.02 20.83
CA ASP A 71 -2.43 -10.11 22.29
C ASP A 71 -2.34 -11.55 22.84
N LYS A 72 -2.51 -12.56 21.97
CA LYS A 72 -2.40 -13.96 22.36
C LYS A 72 -1.02 -14.25 22.98
N LYS A 73 -1.03 -14.86 24.17
CA LYS A 73 0.19 -15.30 24.86
C LYS A 73 0.77 -16.55 24.20
N ASP A 74 2.09 -16.55 24.04
CA ASP A 74 2.87 -17.71 23.61
C ASP A 74 3.06 -18.72 24.76
N ALA A 75 3.82 -19.79 24.49
CA ALA A 75 4.14 -20.81 25.49
C ALA A 75 4.94 -20.29 26.70
N ASN A 76 5.58 -19.12 26.56
CA ASN A 76 6.35 -18.45 27.62
C ASN A 76 5.49 -17.42 28.37
N GLY A 77 4.21 -17.28 28.03
CA GLY A 77 3.28 -16.33 28.64
C GLY A 77 3.41 -14.89 28.13
N LYS A 78 4.20 -14.64 27.07
CA LYS A 78 4.47 -13.33 26.48
C LYS A 78 3.61 -13.11 25.23
N SER A 79 3.13 -11.89 25.01
CA SER A 79 2.41 -11.51 23.77
C SER A 79 3.31 -10.73 22.82
N LEU A 80 2.94 -10.69 21.53
CA LEU A 80 3.72 -10.00 20.50
C LEU A 80 3.87 -8.50 20.80
N PHE A 81 2.87 -7.89 21.45
CA PHE A 81 2.97 -6.51 21.94
C PHE A 81 4.17 -6.28 22.85
N GLN A 82 4.45 -7.21 23.75
CA GLN A 82 5.56 -7.13 24.71
C GLN A 82 6.92 -7.39 24.04
N ASP A 83 6.94 -8.00 22.85
CA ASP A 83 8.15 -8.16 22.03
C ASP A 83 8.42 -6.93 21.15
N LEU A 84 7.36 -6.26 20.70
CA LEU A 84 7.43 -5.07 19.86
C LEU A 84 7.66 -3.77 20.66
N SER A 85 7.28 -3.75 21.95
CA SER A 85 7.66 -2.69 22.88
C SER A 85 9.10 -2.90 23.35
N LYS A 86 10.08 -2.42 22.56
CA LYS A 86 11.44 -2.22 23.06
C LYS A 86 11.50 -1.08 24.06
#